data_AF-A0A2E7XYS7-F1
#
_entry.id   AF-A0A2E7XYS7-F1
#
_cell.length_a   1.000
_cell.length_b   1.000
_cell.length_c   1.000
_cell.angle_alpha   90.00
_cell.angle_beta   90.00
_cell.angle_gamma   90.00
#
_symmetry.space_group_name_H-M   'P 1'
#
loop_
_entity.id
_entity.type
_entity.pdbx_description
1 polymer ?
#
loop_
_entity_poly.entity_id
_entity_poly.type
_entity_poly.pdbx_seq_one_letter_code
_entity_poly.pdbx_strand_id
1 'polypeptide(L)'
;MDLNLHDIHAESIELALDRARQYRSLLEPEIAESICLDILNIEPENQAALVVYILALTDQISISGSQSPFQDIETAISKLSSEYKQTYYTGIVLERRARFMLTQPMSRAFAYDYFIKALECYQQAEQMRPDHNDEAILRWNSCVRTIQREKLEPLSETDQIVMSRES
;
A
#
# COMPACT_ATOMS: atom_id res chain seq x y z
N MET A 1 34.60 9.53 -9.02
CA MET A 1 33.36 10.34 -8.97
C MET A 1 32.69 9.93 -7.68
N ASP A 2 32.56 10.86 -6.74
CA ASP A 2 31.98 10.56 -5.43
C ASP A 2 30.46 10.55 -5.56
N LEU A 3 29.83 9.49 -5.04
CA LEU A 3 28.40 9.25 -5.13
C LEU A 3 27.74 9.65 -3.81
N ASN A 4 27.31 10.91 -3.72
CA ASN A 4 26.63 11.45 -2.55
C ASN A 4 25.27 12.02 -2.97
N LEU A 5 24.28 11.93 -2.08
CA LEU A 5 22.98 12.60 -2.25
C LEU A 5 23.16 14.11 -2.08
N HIS A 6 22.34 14.87 -2.78
CA HIS A 6 22.28 16.33 -2.69
C HIS A 6 20.91 16.74 -2.18
N ASP A 7 20.89 17.52 -1.10
CA ASP A 7 19.65 18.05 -0.55
C ASP A 7 18.92 18.95 -1.56
N ILE A 8 17.61 18.76 -1.67
CA ILE A 8 16.75 19.68 -2.40
C ILE A 8 16.50 20.95 -1.59
N HIS A 9 16.15 22.04 -2.26
CA HIS A 9 15.69 23.26 -1.60
C HIS A 9 14.27 23.07 -1.03
N ALA A 10 14.01 23.60 0.16
CA ALA A 10 12.69 23.51 0.81
C ALA A 10 11.58 24.15 -0.07
N GLU A 11 11.91 25.22 -0.80
CA GLU A 11 11.01 25.90 -1.73
C GLU A 11 10.64 25.03 -2.95
N SER A 12 11.37 23.94 -3.19
CA SER A 12 11.10 23.00 -4.29
C SER A 12 10.20 21.84 -3.90
N ILE A 13 9.79 21.72 -2.62
CA ILE A 13 9.00 20.59 -2.11
C ILE A 13 7.67 20.41 -2.88
N GLU A 14 6.93 21.48 -3.14
CA GLU A 14 5.65 21.38 -3.88
C GLU A 14 5.85 20.84 -5.30
N LEU A 15 6.87 21.35 -6.01
CA LEU A 15 7.23 20.89 -7.35
C LEU A 15 7.71 19.43 -7.33
N ALA A 16 8.55 19.06 -6.37
CA ALA A 16 9.03 17.69 -6.20
C ALA A 16 7.85 16.72 -5.94
N LEU A 17 6.90 17.13 -5.10
CA LEU A 17 5.72 16.33 -4.78
C LEU A 17 4.81 16.13 -6.01
N ASP A 18 4.63 17.16 -6.84
CA ASP A 18 3.96 17.03 -8.14
C ASP A 18 4.66 16.04 -9.07
N ARG A 19 6.00 16.08 -9.12
CA ARG A 19 6.78 15.12 -9.90
C ARG A 19 6.64 13.70 -9.37
N ALA A 20 6.68 13.49 -8.06
CA ALA A 20 6.47 12.16 -7.46
C ALA A 20 5.09 11.58 -7.85
N ARG A 21 4.03 12.39 -7.80
CA ARG A 21 2.70 11.98 -8.29
C ARG A 21 2.69 11.65 -9.78
N GLN A 22 3.38 12.45 -10.59
CA GLN A 22 3.50 12.24 -12.02
C GLN A 22 4.21 10.93 -12.35
N TYR A 23 5.38 10.68 -11.74
CA TYR A 23 6.15 9.45 -11.96
C TYR A 23 5.38 8.20 -11.54
N ARG A 24 4.65 8.24 -10.41
CA ARG A 24 3.70 7.15 -10.08
C ARG A 24 2.65 6.91 -11.17
N SER A 25 2.09 7.99 -11.73
CA SER A 25 1.09 7.90 -12.81
C SER A 25 1.68 7.35 -14.12
N LEU A 26 3.00 7.47 -14.31
CA LEU A 26 3.75 6.89 -15.43
C LEU A 26 4.22 5.45 -15.16
N LEU A 27 3.81 4.83 -14.05
CA LEU A 27 4.26 3.51 -13.61
C LEU A 27 5.78 3.45 -13.33
N GLU A 28 6.35 4.56 -12.85
CA GLU A 28 7.75 4.68 -12.42
C GLU A 28 7.82 4.86 -10.89
N PRO A 29 7.44 3.86 -10.09
CA PRO A 29 7.30 4.01 -8.64
C PRO A 29 8.64 4.14 -7.91
N GLU A 30 9.74 3.60 -8.43
CA GLU A 30 11.09 3.74 -7.84
C GLU A 30 11.56 5.20 -7.88
N ILE A 31 11.28 5.92 -8.97
CA ILE A 31 11.60 7.34 -9.09
C ILE A 31 10.73 8.16 -8.14
N ALA A 32 9.44 7.84 -8.05
CA ALA A 32 8.55 8.51 -7.11
C ALA A 32 8.95 8.27 -5.64
N GLU A 33 9.37 7.05 -5.31
CA GLU A 33 9.92 6.71 -3.99
C GLU A 33 11.14 7.57 -3.68
N SER A 34 12.11 7.62 -4.59
CA SER A 34 13.33 8.43 -4.42
C SER A 34 13.02 9.90 -4.15
N ILE A 35 12.10 10.50 -4.92
CA ILE A 35 11.72 11.90 -4.73
C ILE A 35 11.03 12.11 -3.37
N CYS A 36 10.19 11.16 -2.95
CA CYS A 36 9.57 11.23 -1.63
C CYS A 36 10.60 11.15 -0.50
N LEU A 37 11.63 10.31 -0.62
CA LEU A 37 12.73 10.25 0.35
C LEU A 37 13.47 11.60 0.45
N ASP A 38 13.73 12.27 -0.67
CA ASP A 38 14.35 13.60 -0.68
C ASP A 38 13.47 14.64 0.03
N ILE A 39 12.15 14.63 -0.20
CA ILE A 39 11.22 15.52 0.50
C ILE A 39 11.20 15.20 2.00
N LEU A 40 11.11 13.93 2.39
CA LEU A 40 11.04 13.50 3.78
C LEU A 40 12.36 13.70 4.54
N ASN A 41 13.49 13.80 3.85
CA ASN A 41 14.76 14.21 4.44
C ASN A 41 14.73 15.68 4.91
N ILE A 42 14.07 16.56 4.15
CA ILE A 42 13.92 17.99 4.49
C ILE A 42 12.76 18.21 5.46
N GLU A 43 11.61 17.57 5.22
CA GLU A 43 10.39 17.71 6.02
C GLU A 43 9.82 16.32 6.39
N PRO A 44 10.32 15.70 7.49
CA PRO A 44 9.99 14.31 7.85
C PRO A 44 8.51 14.03 8.12
N GLU A 45 7.75 15.07 8.48
CA GLU A 45 6.33 15.00 8.84
C GLU A 45 5.41 15.46 7.69
N ASN A 46 5.95 15.68 6.48
CA ASN A 46 5.18 16.11 5.31
C ASN A 46 4.14 15.04 4.94
N GLN A 47 2.89 15.29 5.30
CA GLN A 47 1.79 14.33 5.19
C GLN A 47 1.48 13.94 3.74
N ALA A 48 1.71 14.84 2.78
CA ALA A 48 1.45 14.55 1.39
C ALA A 48 2.57 13.69 0.79
N ALA A 49 3.83 13.93 1.17
CA ALA A 49 4.96 13.09 0.79
C ALA A 49 4.84 11.69 1.38
N LEU A 50 4.47 11.55 2.65
CA LEU A 50 4.22 10.24 3.29
C LEU A 50 3.16 9.42 2.53
N VAL A 51 2.05 10.05 2.15
CA VAL A 51 1.00 9.39 1.35
C VAL A 51 1.54 8.91 0.00
N VAL A 52 2.26 9.77 -0.73
CA VAL A 52 2.80 9.40 -2.05
C VAL A 52 3.86 8.30 -1.92
N TYR A 53 4.70 8.37 -0.87
CA TYR A 53 5.72 7.37 -0.55
C TYR A 53 5.10 6.00 -0.30
N ILE A 54 4.11 5.92 0.62
CA ILE A 54 3.38 4.68 0.91
C ILE A 54 2.81 4.09 -0.39
N LEU A 55 2.16 4.93 -1.20
CA LEU A 55 1.56 4.46 -2.43
C LEU A 55 2.62 3.98 -3.45
N ALA A 56 3.76 4.67 -3.59
CA ALA A 56 4.88 4.25 -4.44
C ALA A 56 5.42 2.88 -4.03
N LEU A 57 5.67 2.67 -2.73
CA LEU A 57 6.10 1.37 -2.19
C LEU A 57 5.06 0.28 -2.45
N THR A 58 3.77 0.58 -2.32
CA THR A 58 2.72 -0.41 -2.61
C THR A 58 2.59 -0.78 -4.08
N ASP A 59 2.89 0.15 -4.99
CA ASP A 59 2.88 -0.11 -6.42
C ASP A 59 4.00 -1.11 -6.79
N GLN A 60 5.13 -1.07 -6.06
CA GLN A 60 6.25 -2.01 -6.21
C GLN A 60 5.99 -3.42 -5.65
N ILE A 61 5.00 -3.62 -4.78
CA ILE A 61 4.61 -4.97 -4.29
C ILE A 61 4.35 -5.92 -5.47
N SER A 62 3.72 -5.40 -6.52
CA SER A 62 3.37 -6.17 -7.70
C SER A 62 4.58 -6.57 -8.56
N ILE A 63 5.70 -5.84 -8.42
CA ILE A 63 6.92 -6.00 -9.21
C ILE A 63 7.92 -6.91 -8.46
N SER A 64 8.09 -6.69 -7.15
CA SER A 64 9.21 -7.25 -6.36
C SER A 64 8.80 -8.42 -5.45
N GLY A 65 7.51 -8.74 -5.34
CA GLY A 65 7.00 -9.89 -4.61
C GLY A 65 7.36 -9.94 -3.12
N SER A 66 8.25 -10.86 -2.71
CA SER A 66 8.60 -11.09 -1.29
C SER A 66 9.62 -10.10 -0.72
N GLN A 67 10.32 -9.34 -1.55
CA GLN A 67 11.29 -8.29 -1.13
C GLN A 67 10.61 -6.92 -0.93
N SER A 68 9.30 -6.90 -0.76
CA SER A 68 8.54 -5.67 -0.56
C SER A 68 8.99 -4.95 0.72
N PRO A 69 9.14 -3.62 0.71
CA PRO A 69 9.61 -2.82 1.83
C PRO A 69 8.51 -2.63 2.90
N PHE A 70 7.98 -3.75 3.44
CA PHE A 70 6.87 -3.75 4.39
C PHE A 70 7.17 -2.91 5.63
N GLN A 71 8.39 -2.99 6.14
CA GLN A 71 8.80 -2.23 7.31
C GLN A 71 8.78 -0.72 7.06
N ASP A 72 9.20 -0.27 5.87
CA ASP A 72 9.20 1.14 5.51
C ASP A 72 7.77 1.66 5.31
N ILE A 73 6.91 0.83 4.72
CA ILE A 73 5.47 1.11 4.58
C ILE A 73 4.81 1.28 5.95
N GLU A 74 5.00 0.33 6.87
CA GLU A 74 4.43 0.39 8.22
C GLU A 74 4.93 1.61 9.00
N THR A 75 6.23 1.89 8.90
CA THR A 75 6.85 3.08 9.51
C THR A 75 6.23 4.36 8.95
N ALA A 76 6.10 4.47 7.63
CA ALA A 76 5.49 5.65 7.00
C ALA A 76 4.00 5.80 7.37
N ILE A 77 3.23 4.70 7.43
CA ILE A 77 1.83 4.71 7.84
C ILE A 77 1.71 5.25 9.27
N SER A 78 2.55 4.80 10.21
CA SER A 78 2.50 5.25 11.61
C SER A 78 2.73 6.76 11.80
N LYS A 79 3.38 7.42 10.83
CA LYS A 79 3.61 8.88 10.83
C LYS A 79 2.44 9.68 10.24
N LEU A 80 1.40 9.02 9.71
CA LEU A 80 0.22 9.73 9.22
C LEU A 80 -0.56 10.34 10.38
N SER A 81 -0.97 11.60 10.25
CA SER A 81 -1.52 12.41 11.33
C SER A 81 -2.95 12.08 11.75
N SER A 82 -3.60 11.11 11.11
CA SER A 82 -5.00 10.77 11.34
C SER A 82 -5.18 9.26 11.35
N GLU A 83 -5.89 8.75 12.36
CA GLU A 83 -6.26 7.34 12.48
C GLU A 83 -6.99 6.84 11.22
N TYR A 84 -7.90 7.66 10.66
CA TYR A 84 -8.54 7.36 9.37
C TYR A 84 -7.52 7.05 8.28
N LYS A 85 -6.50 7.91 8.10
CA LYS A 85 -5.47 7.71 7.09
C LYS A 85 -4.64 6.46 7.40
N GLN A 86 -4.24 6.26 8.65
CA GLN A 86 -3.47 5.08 9.06
C GLN A 86 -4.20 3.78 8.71
N THR A 87 -5.47 3.68 9.10
CA THR A 87 -6.32 2.53 8.80
C THR A 87 -6.58 2.37 7.30
N TYR A 88 -6.90 3.45 6.59
CA TYR A 88 -7.18 3.42 5.15
C TYR A 88 -5.97 2.97 4.33
N TYR A 89 -4.78 3.54 4.57
CA TYR A 89 -3.57 3.16 3.85
C TYR A 89 -3.08 1.76 4.23
N THR A 90 -3.31 1.30 5.47
CA THR A 90 -3.09 -0.10 5.86
C THR A 90 -3.96 -1.04 5.01
N GLY A 91 -5.24 -0.70 4.82
CA GLY A 91 -6.14 -1.42 3.91
C GLY A 91 -5.62 -1.50 2.48
N ILE A 92 -5.06 -0.41 1.94
CA ILE A 92 -4.47 -0.38 0.59
C ILE A 92 -3.29 -1.36 0.47
N VAL A 93 -2.41 -1.41 1.48
CA VAL A 93 -1.26 -2.32 1.48
C VAL A 93 -1.73 -3.78 1.44
N LEU A 94 -2.69 -4.13 2.30
CA LEU A 94 -3.29 -5.46 2.37
C LEU A 94 -3.99 -5.83 1.05
N GLU A 95 -4.75 -4.91 0.47
CA GLU A 95 -5.40 -5.11 -0.83
C GLU A 95 -4.37 -5.36 -1.94
N ARG A 96 -3.29 -4.57 -1.98
CA ARG A 96 -2.22 -4.73 -2.97
C ARG A 96 -1.53 -6.08 -2.82
N ARG A 97 -1.29 -6.53 -1.59
CA ARG A 97 -0.76 -7.86 -1.30
C ARG A 97 -1.72 -8.97 -1.76
N ALA A 98 -3.03 -8.83 -1.49
CA ALA A 98 -4.04 -9.77 -1.95
C ALA A 98 -4.05 -9.90 -3.48
N ARG A 99 -3.99 -8.76 -4.17
CA ARG A 99 -3.95 -8.71 -5.65
C ARG A 99 -2.67 -9.32 -6.21
N PHE A 100 -1.53 -9.13 -5.53
CA PHE A 100 -0.29 -9.82 -5.91
C PHE A 100 -0.41 -11.34 -5.73
N MET A 101 -0.97 -11.82 -4.61
CA MET A 101 -1.17 -13.26 -4.41
C MET A 101 -2.04 -13.86 -5.52
N LEU A 102 -3.05 -13.16 -6.03
CA LEU A 102 -3.82 -13.65 -7.18
C LEU A 102 -2.97 -13.97 -8.43
N THR A 103 -1.78 -13.37 -8.59
CA THR A 103 -0.86 -13.66 -9.71
C THR A 103 0.06 -14.85 -9.44
N GLN A 104 0.15 -15.32 -8.19
CA GLN A 104 1.04 -16.40 -7.78
C GLN A 104 0.32 -17.76 -7.74
N PRO A 105 0.95 -18.86 -8.20
CA PRO A 105 0.38 -20.20 -8.10
C PRO A 105 0.04 -20.60 -6.65
N MET A 106 -1.04 -21.35 -6.47
CA MET A 106 -1.44 -21.96 -5.17
C MET A 106 -1.59 -20.99 -4.00
N SER A 107 -1.85 -19.70 -4.24
CA SER A 107 -1.94 -18.69 -3.17
C SER A 107 -3.30 -18.00 -3.06
N ARG A 108 -4.34 -18.54 -3.72
CA ARG A 108 -5.69 -17.96 -3.75
C ARG A 108 -6.33 -17.83 -2.37
N ALA A 109 -6.09 -18.79 -1.48
CA ALA A 109 -6.56 -18.72 -0.10
C ALA A 109 -5.87 -17.60 0.70
N PHE A 110 -4.56 -17.40 0.52
CA PHE A 110 -3.87 -16.24 1.10
C PHE A 110 -4.39 -14.92 0.52
N ALA A 111 -4.69 -14.89 -0.79
CA ALA A 111 -5.32 -13.73 -1.41
C ALA A 111 -6.67 -13.41 -0.73
N TYR A 112 -7.49 -14.41 -0.46
CA TYR A 112 -8.74 -14.26 0.29
C TYR A 112 -8.49 -13.64 1.66
N ASP A 113 -7.58 -14.20 2.46
CA ASP A 113 -7.28 -13.71 3.81
C ASP A 113 -6.81 -12.25 3.81
N TYR A 114 -5.93 -11.87 2.87
CA TYR A 114 -5.51 -10.47 2.73
C TYR A 114 -6.66 -9.55 2.28
N PHE A 115 -7.56 -10.01 1.41
CA PHE A 115 -8.74 -9.24 1.06
C PHE A 115 -9.66 -9.03 2.26
N ILE A 116 -9.88 -10.04 3.10
CA ILE A 116 -10.72 -9.90 4.30
C ILE A 116 -10.10 -8.87 5.26
N LYS A 117 -8.80 -8.95 5.53
CA LYS A 117 -8.12 -7.94 6.36
C LYS A 117 -8.20 -6.53 5.77
N ALA A 118 -8.07 -6.39 4.45
CA ALA A 118 -8.25 -5.10 3.78
C ALA A 118 -9.68 -4.57 3.94
N LEU A 119 -10.69 -5.43 3.83
CA LEU A 119 -12.09 -5.09 4.05
C LEU A 119 -12.31 -4.60 5.50
N GLU A 120 -11.79 -5.31 6.52
CA GLU A 120 -11.86 -4.88 7.92
C GLU A 120 -11.31 -3.46 8.11
N CYS A 121 -10.14 -3.15 7.52
CA CYS A 121 -9.58 -1.81 7.53
C CYS A 121 -10.52 -0.80 6.86
N TYR A 122 -11.07 -1.10 5.68
CA TYR A 122 -11.97 -0.17 4.99
C TYR A 122 -13.29 0.06 5.73
N GLN A 123 -13.82 -0.95 6.43
CA GLN A 123 -15.00 -0.80 7.29
C GLN A 123 -14.71 0.12 8.47
N GLN A 124 -13.55 -0.03 9.12
CA GLN A 124 -13.13 0.86 10.21
C GLN A 124 -12.89 2.28 9.70
N ALA A 125 -12.19 2.43 8.57
CA ALA A 125 -11.93 3.72 7.95
C ALA A 125 -13.24 4.42 7.55
N GLU A 126 -14.24 3.70 7.03
CA GLU A 126 -15.56 4.25 6.72
C GLU A 126 -16.23 4.91 7.95
N GLN A 127 -16.07 4.32 9.15
CA GLN A 127 -16.65 4.87 10.38
C GLN A 127 -15.99 6.17 10.84
N MET A 128 -14.72 6.37 10.47
CA MET A 128 -13.91 7.53 10.85
C MET A 128 -13.77 8.58 9.73
N ARG A 129 -14.41 8.34 8.58
CA ARG A 129 -14.14 9.10 7.35
C ARG A 129 -14.51 10.57 7.51
N PRO A 130 -13.72 11.50 6.94
CA PRO A 130 -14.14 12.88 6.77
C PRO A 130 -15.43 12.97 5.96
N ASP A 131 -16.18 14.06 6.16
CA ASP A 131 -17.40 14.32 5.40
C ASP A 131 -17.15 14.24 3.89
N HIS A 132 -18.02 13.52 3.19
CA HIS A 132 -17.96 13.31 1.73
C HIS A 132 -16.70 12.57 1.22
N ASN A 133 -15.95 11.86 2.08
CA ASN A 133 -14.84 11.01 1.66
C ASN A 133 -15.28 9.54 1.53
N ASP A 134 -15.76 9.14 0.35
CA ASP A 134 -16.24 7.77 0.10
C ASP A 134 -15.12 6.81 -0.40
N GLU A 135 -13.84 7.18 -0.30
CA GLU A 135 -12.76 6.36 -0.84
C GLU A 135 -12.70 4.96 -0.24
N ALA A 136 -12.88 4.83 1.08
CA ALA A 136 -12.92 3.53 1.76
C ALA A 136 -14.07 2.65 1.23
N ILE A 137 -15.23 3.24 0.95
CA ILE A 137 -16.40 2.53 0.40
C ILE A 137 -16.12 2.06 -1.04
N LEU A 138 -15.49 2.92 -1.87
CA LEU A 138 -15.11 2.56 -3.23
C LEU A 138 -14.11 1.39 -3.25
N ARG A 139 -13.13 1.40 -2.32
CA ARG A 139 -12.15 0.33 -2.15
C ARG A 139 -12.79 -0.96 -1.66
N TRP A 140 -13.64 -0.91 -0.64
CA TRP A 140 -14.44 -2.03 -0.17
C TRP A 140 -15.19 -2.70 -1.33
N ASN A 141 -15.93 -1.91 -2.11
CA ASN A 141 -16.70 -2.41 -3.24
C ASN A 141 -15.81 -3.07 -4.31
N SER A 142 -14.62 -2.54 -4.55
CA SER A 142 -13.65 -3.14 -5.48
C SER A 142 -13.12 -4.49 -5.00
N CYS A 143 -12.82 -4.61 -3.69
CA CYS A 143 -12.41 -5.86 -3.06
C CYS A 143 -13.52 -6.90 -3.16
N VAL A 144 -14.75 -6.58 -2.76
CA VAL A 144 -15.91 -7.50 -2.82
C VAL A 144 -16.14 -8.02 -4.25
N ARG A 145 -16.14 -7.13 -5.26
CA ARG A 145 -16.28 -7.53 -6.66
C ARG A 145 -15.15 -8.45 -7.11
N THR A 146 -13.93 -8.22 -6.63
CA THR A 146 -12.78 -9.09 -6.94
C THR A 146 -12.96 -10.48 -6.32
N ILE A 147 -13.28 -10.56 -5.02
CA ILE A 147 -13.53 -11.83 -4.31
C ILE A 147 -14.61 -12.66 -5.03
N GLN A 148 -15.73 -12.01 -5.39
CA GLN A 148 -16.85 -12.68 -6.07
C GLN A 148 -16.48 -13.15 -7.48
N ARG A 149 -15.82 -12.30 -8.29
CA ARG A 149 -15.41 -12.64 -9.65
C ARG A 149 -14.42 -13.81 -9.67
N GLU A 150 -13.46 -13.77 -8.75
CA GLU A 150 -12.42 -14.76 -8.60
C GLU A 150 -12.89 -16.01 -7.82
N LYS A 151 -14.10 -16.01 -7.26
CA LYS A 151 -14.63 -17.10 -6.41
C LYS A 151 -13.62 -17.50 -5.33
N LEU A 152 -13.08 -16.50 -4.63
CA LEU A 152 -12.11 -16.75 -3.58
C LEU A 152 -12.81 -17.30 -2.34
N GLU A 153 -12.18 -18.29 -1.73
CA GLU A 153 -12.66 -19.01 -0.56
C GLU A 153 -11.54 -19.08 0.48
N PRO A 154 -11.87 -19.17 1.79
CA PRO A 154 -10.87 -19.37 2.83
C PRO A 154 -10.14 -20.70 2.65
N LEU A 155 -8.94 -20.79 3.21
CA LEU A 155 -8.17 -22.05 3.23
C LEU A 155 -8.98 -23.13 3.95
N SER A 156 -9.19 -24.29 3.30
CA SER A 156 -9.93 -25.38 3.94
C SER A 156 -9.12 -25.97 5.10
N GLU A 157 -9.80 -26.51 6.12
CA GLU A 157 -9.12 -27.19 7.25
C GLU A 157 -8.23 -28.34 6.76
N THR A 158 -8.57 -28.97 5.62
CA THR A 158 -7.77 -30.05 5.04
C THR A 158 -6.47 -29.51 4.43
N ASP A 159 -6.53 -28.37 3.74
CA ASP A 159 -5.34 -27.72 3.16
C ASP A 159 -4.39 -27.19 4.25
N GLN A 160 -4.93 -26.68 5.37
CA GLN A 160 -4.15 -26.26 6.53
C GLN A 160 -3.31 -27.41 7.13
N ILE A 161 -3.88 -28.61 7.21
CA ILE A 161 -3.20 -29.81 7.72
C ILE A 161 -2.10 -30.30 6.76
N VAL A 162 -2.28 -30.14 5.45
CA VAL A 162 -1.27 -30.52 4.46
C VAL A 162 -0.09 -29.54 4.50
N MET A 163 -0.36 -28.24 4.49
CA MET A 163 0.69 -27.21 4.49
C MET A 163 1.54 -27.20 5.77
N SER A 164 0.94 -27.49 6.93
CA SER A 164 1.66 -27.60 8.21
C SER A 164 2.58 -28.82 8.30
N ARG A 165 2.42 -29.81 7.42
CA ARG A 165 3.31 -30.99 7.34
C ARG A 165 4.46 -30.81 6.35
N GLU A 166 4.36 -29.83 5.46
CA GLU A 166 5.35 -29.52 4.42
C GLU A 166 6.26 -28.33 4.77
N SER A 167 5.99 -27.63 5.89
CA SER A 167 6.80 -26.53 6.45
C SER A 167 7.73 -27.03 7.55
#